data_AF-A0A1I0RXV6-F1
#
_entry.id   AF-A0A1I0RXV6-F1
#
_cell.length_a   1.000
_cell.length_b   1.000
_cell.length_c   1.000
_cell.angle_alpha   90.00
_cell.angle_beta   90.00
_cell.angle_gamma   90.00
#
_symmetry.space_group_name_H-M   'P 1'
#
loop_
_entity.id
_entity.type
_entity.pdbx_description
1 polymer ?
#
loop_
_entity_poly.entity_id
_entity_poly.type
_entity_poly.pdbx_seq_one_letter_code
_entity_poly.pdbx_strand_id
1 'polypeptide(L)'
;MKNNSTFIESGILESYIAGLATEAEIREVEEMAAAHADVREALDALNDVTEQLAVANAVAPPPILKPFIMATIDFMGRMGAGETPSFPPILETGAKIADYAEWLDRPDMVIPSYFDGVYAKIIGYTPQVTSAIVWISEMAPEEVHDNEYEKFLIVEGTCNITIDGEVHSLVAGDYLAIPLHKKHTVEVTSAELCKVILQRVAA
;
A
#
# COMPACT_ATOMS: atom_id res chain seq x y z
N MET A 1 16.33 36.87 29.41
CA MET A 1 15.10 36.21 28.92
C MET A 1 14.68 36.92 27.66
N LYS A 2 14.54 36.20 26.53
CA LYS A 2 13.89 36.77 25.35
C LYS A 2 12.45 37.14 25.74
N ASN A 3 11.94 38.25 25.24
CA ASN A 3 10.52 38.58 25.36
C ASN A 3 9.72 37.52 24.58
N ASN A 4 8.60 37.02 25.11
CA ASN A 4 7.80 35.96 24.47
C ASN A 4 7.40 36.34 23.03
N SER A 5 7.06 37.60 22.77
CA SER A 5 6.80 38.11 21.41
C SER A 5 8.00 37.90 20.47
N THR A 6 9.21 38.20 20.94
CA THR A 6 10.44 38.03 20.16
C THR A 6 10.77 36.57 19.90
N PHE A 7 10.36 35.67 20.80
CA PHE A 7 10.51 34.23 20.60
C PHE A 7 9.52 33.71 19.55
N ILE A 8 8.25 34.11 19.65
CA ILE A 8 7.21 33.73 18.68
C ILE A 8 7.54 34.26 17.28
N GLU A 9 8.02 35.50 17.17
CA GLU A 9 8.39 36.13 15.89
C GLU A 9 9.74 35.66 15.32
N SER A 10 10.47 34.76 16.00
CA SER A 10 11.84 34.42 15.59
C SER A 10 11.93 33.40 14.45
N GLY A 11 10.80 32.80 14.02
CA GLY A 11 10.80 31.72 13.03
C GLY A 11 11.10 30.32 13.61
N ILE A 12 11.30 30.21 14.93
CA ILE A 12 11.72 28.97 15.57
C ILE A 12 10.57 27.96 15.67
N LEU A 13 9.33 28.43 15.83
CA LEU A 13 8.13 27.58 15.88
C LEU A 13 7.84 26.95 14.51
N GLU A 14 8.01 27.73 13.43
CA GLU A 14 7.90 27.27 12.05
C GLU A 14 8.96 26.22 11.72
N SER A 15 10.19 26.47 12.15
CA SER A 15 11.31 25.54 11.96
C SER A 15 11.08 24.24 12.72
N TYR A 16 10.52 24.33 13.93
CA TYR A 16 10.12 23.18 14.73
C TYR A 16 9.03 22.35 14.06
N ILE A 17 7.94 22.97 13.62
CA ILE A 17 6.82 22.27 12.95
C ILE A 17 7.26 21.65 11.62
N ALA A 18 8.11 22.34 10.86
CA ALA A 18 8.64 21.82 9.61
C ALA A 18 9.64 20.65 9.79
N GLY A 19 10.00 20.29 11.03
CA GLY A 19 11.02 19.27 11.31
C GLY A 19 12.44 19.71 10.92
N LEU A 20 12.68 21.02 10.83
CA LEU A 20 13.96 21.63 10.44
C LEU A 20 14.74 22.20 11.62
N ALA A 21 14.13 22.28 12.80
CA ALA A 21 14.79 22.75 14.01
C ALA A 21 15.88 21.78 14.47
N THR A 22 16.97 22.35 14.98
CA THR A 22 18.03 21.60 15.66
C THR A 22 17.55 21.02 16.99
N GLU A 23 18.24 20.01 17.53
CA GLU A 23 17.92 19.45 18.86
C GLU A 23 17.95 20.50 20.00
N ALA A 24 18.73 21.57 19.85
CA ALA A 24 18.76 22.67 20.81
C ALA A 24 17.50 23.54 20.70
N GLU A 25 17.09 23.87 19.48
CA GLU A 25 15.88 24.65 19.22
C GLU A 25 14.61 23.87 19.57
N ILE A 26 14.56 22.56 19.30
CA ILE A 26 13.48 21.67 19.74
C ILE A 26 13.29 21.78 21.26
N ARG A 27 14.38 21.63 22.02
CA ARG A 27 14.33 21.78 23.48
C ARG A 27 13.89 23.18 23.90
N GLU A 28 14.41 24.23 23.27
CA GLU A 28 14.02 25.62 23.57
C GLU A 28 12.51 25.84 23.32
N VAL A 29 11.97 25.32 22.22
CA VAL A 29 10.54 25.40 21.87
C VAL A 29 9.69 24.65 22.89
N GLU A 30 10.06 23.41 23.22
CA GLU A 30 9.33 22.59 24.20
C GLU A 30 9.33 23.23 25.59
N GLU A 31 10.49 23.73 26.06
CA GLU A 31 10.62 24.43 27.34
C GLU A 31 9.80 25.72 27.36
N MET A 32 9.91 26.55 26.31
CA MET A 32 9.17 27.82 26.22
C MET A 32 7.66 27.58 26.15
N ALA A 33 7.21 26.61 25.36
CA ALA A 33 5.79 26.29 25.24
C ALA A 33 5.24 25.54 26.46
N ALA A 34 6.09 24.99 27.34
CA ALA A 34 5.68 24.46 28.65
C ALA A 34 5.61 25.56 29.72
N ALA A 35 6.50 26.55 29.66
CA ALA A 35 6.58 27.64 30.63
C ALA A 35 5.63 28.82 30.33
N HIS A 36 5.22 28.99 29.08
CA HIS A 36 4.50 30.17 28.60
C HIS A 36 3.29 29.79 27.73
N ALA A 37 2.09 30.17 28.19
CA ALA A 37 0.83 29.80 27.54
C ALA A 37 0.64 30.48 26.17
N ASP A 38 1.13 31.70 25.99
CA ASP A 38 1.10 32.43 24.72
C ASP A 38 1.99 31.76 23.65
N VAL A 39 3.14 31.21 24.05
CA VAL A 39 4.00 30.43 23.15
C VAL A 39 3.33 29.11 22.76
N ARG A 40 2.65 28.45 23.71
CA ARG A 40 1.86 27.24 23.42
C ARG A 40 0.74 27.54 22.42
N GLU A 41 -0.04 28.59 22.67
CA GLU A 41 -1.14 29.00 21.80
C GLU A 41 -0.65 29.34 20.38
N ALA A 42 0.49 30.03 20.25
CA ALA A 42 1.10 30.32 18.96
C ALA A 42 1.54 29.05 18.21
N LEU A 43 2.13 28.08 18.93
CA LEU A 43 2.55 26.80 18.36
C LEU A 43 1.34 25.97 17.91
N ASP A 44 0.29 25.90 18.72
CA ASP A 44 -0.93 25.16 18.40
C ASP A 44 -1.66 25.78 17.20
N ALA A 45 -1.78 27.11 17.15
CA ALA A 45 -2.35 27.82 16.00
C ALA A 45 -1.55 27.56 14.70
N LEU A 46 -0.23 27.49 14.79
CA LEU A 46 0.62 27.19 13.64
C LEU A 46 0.49 25.72 13.21
N ASN A 47 0.31 24.78 14.15
CA ASN A 47 0.00 23.38 13.85
C ASN A 47 -1.32 23.26 13.09
N ASP A 48 -2.39 23.92 13.56
CA ASP A 48 -3.70 23.88 12.91
C ASP A 48 -3.65 24.39 11.47
N VAL A 49 -2.94 25.51 11.25
CA VAL A 49 -2.74 26.06 9.89
C VAL A 49 -1.91 25.10 9.03
N THR A 50 -0.88 24.47 9.60
CA THR A 50 -0.04 23.51 8.88
C THR A 50 -0.82 22.26 8.49
N GLU A 51 -1.65 21.73 9.38
CA GLU A 51 -2.52 20.58 9.10
C GLU A 51 -3.51 20.92 7.98
N GLN A 52 -4.17 22.08 8.06
CA GLN A 52 -5.08 22.54 7.01
C GLN A 52 -4.37 22.66 5.66
N LEU A 53 -3.15 23.21 5.63
CA LEU A 53 -2.35 23.29 4.41
C LEU A 53 -1.98 21.89 3.89
N ALA A 54 -1.61 20.96 4.76
CA ALA A 54 -1.28 19.59 4.39
C ALA A 54 -2.49 18.87 3.78
N VAL A 55 -3.67 18.98 4.40
CA VAL A 55 -4.91 18.40 3.87
C VAL A 55 -5.31 19.06 2.54
N ALA A 56 -5.23 20.38 2.45
CA ALA A 56 -5.58 21.11 1.22
C ALA A 56 -4.67 20.78 0.04
N ASN A 57 -3.43 20.34 0.30
CA ASN A 57 -2.46 19.94 -0.71
C ASN A 57 -2.23 18.42 -0.74
N ALA A 58 -3.12 17.63 -0.14
CA ALA A 58 -2.96 16.19 -0.07
C ALA A 58 -2.99 15.57 -1.47
N VAL A 59 -1.96 14.78 -1.79
CA VAL A 59 -1.91 13.97 -3.01
C VAL A 59 -2.42 12.59 -2.65
N ALA A 60 -3.47 12.12 -3.35
CA ALA A 60 -4.00 10.79 -3.14
C ALA A 60 -2.93 9.72 -3.47
N PRO A 61 -2.66 8.77 -2.56
CA PRO A 61 -1.72 7.69 -2.86
C PRO A 61 -2.31 6.74 -3.93
N PRO A 62 -1.46 5.94 -4.59
CA PRO A 62 -1.92 4.88 -5.49
C PRO A 62 -2.92 3.96 -4.78
N PRO A 63 -4.11 3.66 -5.37
CA PRO A 63 -5.15 2.90 -4.68
C PRO A 63 -4.72 1.50 -4.23
N ILE A 64 -3.76 0.88 -4.94
CA ILE A 64 -3.23 -0.45 -4.61
C ILE A 64 -2.41 -0.50 -3.31
N LEU A 65 -1.90 0.66 -2.87
CA LEU A 65 -0.93 0.72 -1.79
C LEU A 65 -1.56 0.27 -0.45
N LYS A 66 -2.80 0.72 -0.18
CA LYS A 66 -3.51 0.36 1.05
C LYS A 66 -3.81 -1.15 1.14
N PRO A 67 -4.37 -1.82 0.11
CA PRO A 67 -4.54 -3.27 0.10
C PRO A 67 -3.26 -4.04 0.44
N PHE A 68 -2.13 -3.69 -0.17
CA PHE A 68 -0.86 -4.41 0.08
C PHE A 68 -0.22 -4.09 1.43
N ILE A 69 -0.34 -2.87 1.94
CA ILE A 69 0.07 -2.55 3.32
C ILE A 69 -0.74 -3.39 4.31
N MET A 70 -2.06 -3.46 4.12
CA MET A 70 -2.94 -4.25 4.99
C MET A 70 -2.64 -5.75 4.88
N ALA A 71 -2.37 -6.25 3.67
CA ALA A 71 -1.94 -7.63 3.46
C ALA A 71 -0.61 -7.94 4.16
N THR A 72 0.31 -6.96 4.18
CA THR A 72 1.61 -7.08 4.86
C THR A 72 1.42 -7.15 6.38
N ILE A 73 0.58 -6.28 6.94
CA ILE A 73 0.24 -6.29 8.38
C ILE A 73 -0.41 -7.62 8.77
N ASP A 74 -1.39 -8.09 7.98
CA ASP A 74 -2.04 -9.40 8.19
C ASP A 74 -1.04 -10.55 8.15
N PHE A 75 -0.17 -10.58 7.14
CA PHE A 75 0.86 -11.61 7.01
C PHE A 75 1.86 -11.60 8.17
N MET A 76 2.37 -10.43 8.56
CA MET A 76 3.26 -10.29 9.71
C MET A 76 2.58 -10.74 11.01
N GLY A 77 1.30 -10.39 11.19
CA GLY A 77 0.50 -10.85 12.32
C GLY A 77 0.39 -12.38 12.37
N ARG A 78 0.11 -13.03 11.24
CA ARG A 78 0.03 -14.49 11.13
C ARG A 78 1.39 -15.16 11.38
N MET A 79 2.48 -14.62 10.84
CA MET A 79 3.84 -15.10 11.12
C MET A 79 4.19 -14.98 12.61
N GLY A 80 3.86 -13.84 13.24
CA GLY A 80 4.04 -13.64 14.68
C GLY A 80 3.19 -14.58 15.55
N ALA A 81 2.04 -15.03 15.03
CA ALA A 81 1.18 -16.02 15.67
C ALA A 81 1.62 -17.48 15.41
N GLY A 82 2.73 -17.71 14.71
CA GLY A 82 3.32 -19.03 14.50
C GLY A 82 2.89 -19.75 13.23
N GLU A 83 2.26 -19.07 12.26
CA GLU A 83 2.07 -19.65 10.93
C GLU A 83 3.43 -19.99 10.31
N THR A 84 3.55 -21.19 9.73
CA THR A 84 4.80 -21.64 9.11
C THR A 84 5.01 -20.91 7.78
N PRO A 85 6.20 -20.32 7.53
CA PRO A 85 6.51 -19.73 6.24
C PRO A 85 6.32 -20.75 5.12
N SER A 86 5.64 -20.32 4.06
CA SER A 86 5.37 -21.15 2.90
C SER A 86 5.90 -20.45 1.63
N PHE A 87 6.18 -21.25 0.61
CA PHE A 87 6.86 -20.80 -0.60
C PHE A 87 6.04 -21.22 -1.83
N PRO A 88 5.01 -20.45 -2.20
CA PRO A 88 4.23 -20.73 -3.39
C PRO A 88 5.12 -20.89 -4.63
N PRO A 89 4.79 -21.81 -5.54
CA PRO A 89 5.55 -22.01 -6.76
C PRO A 89 5.56 -20.72 -7.59
N ILE A 90 6.64 -20.48 -8.34
CA ILE A 90 6.74 -19.31 -9.22
C ILE A 90 5.76 -19.47 -10.37
N LEU A 91 5.01 -18.40 -10.64
CA LEU A 91 4.10 -18.31 -11.76
C LEU A 91 4.88 -18.27 -13.08
N GLU A 92 4.55 -19.18 -13.96
CA GLU A 92 5.12 -19.32 -15.30
C GLU A 92 4.02 -19.80 -16.26
N THR A 93 4.31 -19.78 -17.56
CA THR A 93 3.41 -20.31 -18.57
C THR A 93 3.05 -21.77 -18.27
N GLY A 94 1.76 -22.06 -18.11
CA GLY A 94 1.26 -23.39 -17.78
C GLY A 94 1.08 -23.67 -16.29
N ALA A 95 1.26 -22.67 -15.41
CA ALA A 95 0.88 -22.75 -14.01
C ALA A 95 -0.58 -23.21 -13.85
N LYS A 96 -0.87 -24.01 -12.82
CA LYS A 96 -2.21 -24.54 -12.59
C LYS A 96 -2.74 -24.04 -11.25
N ILE A 97 -4.04 -23.72 -11.22
CA ILE A 97 -4.74 -23.34 -9.99
C ILE A 97 -4.53 -24.39 -8.88
N ALA A 98 -4.52 -25.68 -9.24
CA ALA A 98 -4.32 -26.77 -8.29
C ALA A 98 -2.97 -26.74 -7.55
N ASP A 99 -1.94 -26.10 -8.12
CA ASP A 99 -0.63 -25.95 -7.49
C ASP A 99 -0.67 -24.96 -6.30
N TYR A 100 -1.77 -24.20 -6.17
CA TYR A 100 -2.00 -23.22 -5.11
C TYR A 100 -3.10 -23.64 -4.13
N ALA A 101 -3.59 -24.88 -4.20
CA ALA A 101 -4.67 -25.39 -3.34
C ALA A 101 -4.37 -25.26 -1.84
N GLU A 102 -3.10 -25.43 -1.43
CA GLU A 102 -2.66 -25.24 -0.04
C GLU A 102 -3.11 -23.90 0.56
N TRP A 103 -3.14 -22.84 -0.24
CA TRP A 103 -3.57 -21.51 0.19
C TRP A 103 -5.01 -21.19 -0.18
N LEU A 104 -5.45 -21.61 -1.36
CA LEU A 104 -6.80 -21.32 -1.86
C LEU A 104 -7.90 -22.00 -1.04
N ASP A 105 -7.61 -23.16 -0.46
CA ASP A 105 -8.58 -23.95 0.33
C ASP A 105 -8.57 -23.61 1.83
N ARG A 106 -7.74 -22.64 2.25
CA ARG A 106 -7.67 -22.22 3.64
C ARG A 106 -8.92 -21.45 4.07
N PRO A 107 -9.56 -21.80 5.19
CA PRO A 107 -10.79 -21.15 5.65
C PRO A 107 -10.59 -19.69 6.06
N ASP A 108 -9.36 -19.29 6.40
CA ASP A 108 -8.98 -17.92 6.77
C ASP A 108 -8.53 -17.06 5.56
N MET A 109 -8.39 -17.67 4.38
CA MET A 109 -7.99 -16.99 3.13
C MET A 109 -9.20 -16.48 2.36
N VAL A 110 -9.99 -15.66 3.03
CA VAL A 110 -11.25 -15.10 2.51
C VAL A 110 -11.25 -13.58 2.59
N ILE A 111 -12.07 -12.97 1.74
CA ILE A 111 -12.38 -11.54 1.82
C ILE A 111 -13.27 -11.25 3.04
N PRO A 112 -13.18 -10.05 3.62
CA PRO A 112 -14.20 -9.57 4.56
C PRO A 112 -15.54 -9.34 3.85
N SER A 113 -16.62 -9.16 4.64
CA SER A 113 -17.97 -8.87 4.11
C SER A 113 -18.05 -7.58 3.29
N TYR A 114 -17.09 -6.68 3.47
CA TYR A 114 -16.94 -5.46 2.70
C TYR A 114 -15.46 -5.15 2.49
N PHE A 115 -15.09 -4.90 1.24
CA PHE A 115 -13.82 -4.34 0.84
C PHE A 115 -14.07 -3.38 -0.33
N ASP A 116 -13.12 -2.49 -0.59
CA ASP A 116 -13.23 -1.45 -1.62
C ASP A 116 -12.21 -1.69 -2.73
N GLY A 117 -12.68 -2.00 -3.93
CA GLY A 117 -11.87 -2.20 -5.14
C GLY A 117 -11.01 -3.46 -5.12
N VAL A 118 -9.94 -3.45 -4.32
CA VAL A 118 -8.92 -4.51 -4.26
C VAL A 118 -8.71 -4.96 -2.82
N TYR A 119 -8.65 -6.27 -2.61
CA TYR A 119 -8.24 -6.88 -1.35
C TYR A 119 -7.15 -7.91 -1.60
N ALA A 120 -6.17 -8.01 -0.71
CA ALA A 120 -5.04 -8.93 -0.87
C ALA A 120 -4.73 -9.66 0.43
N LYS A 121 -4.28 -10.91 0.31
CA LYS A 121 -3.65 -11.67 1.39
C LYS A 121 -2.34 -12.25 0.88
N ILE A 122 -1.23 -11.88 1.51
CA ILE A 122 0.08 -12.45 1.18
C ILE A 122 0.13 -13.90 1.66
N ILE A 123 0.50 -14.80 0.76
CA ILE A 123 0.61 -16.24 1.03
C ILE A 123 2.06 -16.71 1.08
N GLY A 124 3.00 -15.92 0.56
CA GLY A 124 4.43 -16.19 0.70
C GLY A 124 5.26 -14.94 0.40
N TYR A 125 6.39 -14.82 1.09
CA TYR A 125 7.30 -13.69 0.92
C TYR A 125 8.76 -14.14 1.05
N THR A 126 9.58 -13.71 0.10
CA THR A 126 11.04 -13.66 0.17
C THR A 126 11.52 -12.31 -0.36
N PRO A 127 12.79 -11.92 -0.17
CA PRO A 127 13.33 -10.72 -0.79
C PRO A 127 13.26 -10.72 -2.34
N GLN A 128 13.06 -11.89 -2.97
CA GLN A 128 12.96 -12.03 -4.42
C GLN A 128 11.51 -12.08 -4.91
N VAL A 129 10.56 -12.54 -4.08
CA VAL A 129 9.20 -12.82 -4.52
C VAL A 129 8.19 -12.53 -3.43
N THR A 130 7.18 -11.73 -3.75
CA THR A 130 5.93 -11.66 -2.98
C THR A 130 4.85 -12.43 -3.74
N SER A 131 4.15 -13.33 -3.05
CA SER A 131 2.99 -14.05 -3.57
C SER A 131 1.76 -13.70 -2.75
N ALA A 132 0.66 -13.36 -3.42
CA ALA A 132 -0.60 -13.02 -2.78
C ALA A 132 -1.80 -13.63 -3.50
N ILE A 133 -2.86 -13.91 -2.75
CA ILE A 133 -4.21 -14.03 -3.32
C ILE A 133 -4.80 -12.62 -3.34
N VAL A 134 -5.31 -12.20 -4.48
CA VAL A 134 -5.89 -10.87 -4.68
C VAL A 134 -7.31 -11.01 -5.23
N TRP A 135 -8.22 -10.24 -4.66
CA TRP A 135 -9.61 -10.13 -5.07
C TRP A 135 -9.85 -8.72 -5.58
N ILE A 136 -10.38 -8.63 -6.79
CA ILE A 136 -10.66 -7.36 -7.48
C ILE A 136 -12.17 -7.35 -7.75
N SER A 137 -12.89 -6.36 -7.21
CA SER A 137 -14.34 -6.28 -7.37
C SER A 137 -14.75 -5.68 -8.71
N GLU A 138 -14.07 -4.62 -9.14
CA GLU A 138 -14.41 -3.87 -10.35
C GLU A 138 -13.17 -3.56 -11.19
N MET A 139 -12.15 -2.95 -10.57
CA MET A 139 -10.91 -2.61 -11.27
C MET A 139 -9.71 -2.53 -10.33
N ALA A 140 -8.51 -2.71 -10.90
CA ALA A 140 -7.26 -2.24 -10.31
C ALA A 140 -6.73 -1.08 -11.19
N PRO A 141 -6.32 0.04 -10.57
CA PRO A 141 -5.90 1.24 -11.28
C PRO A 141 -4.60 1.02 -12.07
N GLU A 142 -4.22 2.03 -12.87
CA GLU A 142 -2.99 1.97 -13.66
C GLU A 142 -1.75 1.89 -12.77
N GLU A 143 -0.90 0.90 -13.05
CA GLU A 143 0.39 0.70 -12.40
C GLU A 143 1.52 0.53 -13.41
N VAL A 144 2.74 0.80 -12.96
CA VAL A 144 3.98 0.54 -13.69
C VAL A 144 5.03 0.04 -12.70
N HIS A 145 5.78 -0.98 -13.10
CA HIS A 145 6.85 -1.55 -12.30
C HIS A 145 8.18 -1.44 -13.06
N ASP A 146 9.19 -0.90 -12.38
CA ASP A 146 10.53 -0.71 -12.97
C ASP A 146 11.50 -1.84 -12.59
N ASN A 147 11.25 -2.51 -11.47
CA ASN A 147 12.18 -3.48 -10.87
C ASN A 147 11.52 -4.82 -10.51
N GLU A 148 10.24 -5.01 -10.86
CA GLU A 148 9.46 -6.19 -10.50
C GLU A 148 8.68 -6.67 -11.72
N TYR A 149 8.80 -7.95 -12.05
CA TYR A 149 7.90 -8.63 -12.96
C TYR A 149 6.63 -9.00 -12.19
N GLU A 150 5.51 -8.39 -12.56
CA GLU A 150 4.21 -8.77 -12.03
C GLU A 150 3.61 -9.91 -12.86
N LYS A 151 3.04 -10.90 -12.18
CA LYS A 151 2.51 -12.11 -12.79
C LYS A 151 1.17 -12.45 -12.19
N PHE A 152 0.26 -12.90 -13.05
CA PHE A 152 -1.11 -13.25 -12.71
C PHE A 152 -1.41 -14.68 -13.10
N LEU A 153 -2.14 -15.39 -12.25
CA LEU A 153 -2.92 -16.57 -12.59
C LEU A 153 -4.36 -16.32 -12.16
N ILE A 154 -5.29 -16.34 -13.11
CA ILE A 154 -6.72 -16.15 -12.78
C ILE A 154 -7.25 -17.41 -12.13
N VAL A 155 -7.90 -17.27 -10.98
CA VAL A 155 -8.44 -18.38 -10.18
C VAL A 155 -9.96 -18.47 -10.33
N GLU A 156 -10.65 -17.36 -10.17
CA GLU A 156 -12.11 -17.25 -10.30
C GLU A 156 -12.49 -15.93 -10.99
N GLY A 157 -13.65 -15.91 -11.64
CA GLY A 157 -14.12 -14.74 -12.41
C GLY A 157 -13.34 -14.56 -13.71
N THR A 158 -13.51 -13.36 -14.29
CA THR A 158 -12.84 -12.96 -15.53
C THR A 158 -12.43 -11.49 -15.45
N CYS A 159 -11.32 -11.14 -16.10
CA CYS A 159 -10.88 -9.75 -16.20
C CYS A 159 -10.16 -9.49 -17.52
N ASN A 160 -10.14 -8.22 -17.91
CA ASN A 160 -9.26 -7.69 -18.93
C ASN A 160 -8.04 -7.09 -18.24
N ILE A 161 -6.84 -7.46 -18.68
CA ILE A 161 -5.62 -6.75 -18.34
C ILE A 161 -5.17 -5.98 -19.57
N THR A 162 -5.13 -4.66 -19.49
CA THR A 162 -4.68 -3.82 -20.61
C THR A 162 -3.23 -3.44 -20.40
N ILE A 163 -2.33 -3.73 -21.35
CA ILE A 163 -0.90 -3.40 -21.28
C ILE A 163 -0.57 -2.47 -22.45
N ASP A 164 -0.14 -1.24 -22.18
CA ASP A 164 0.13 -0.21 -23.22
C ASP A 164 -1.01 -0.07 -24.28
N GLY A 165 -2.26 -0.30 -23.88
CA GLY A 165 -3.44 -0.24 -24.74
C GLY A 165 -3.82 -1.55 -25.44
N GLU A 166 -3.02 -2.61 -25.33
CA GLU A 166 -3.40 -3.95 -25.77
C GLU A 166 -4.21 -4.66 -24.68
N VAL A 167 -5.41 -5.13 -25.03
CA VAL A 167 -6.31 -5.81 -24.09
C VAL A 167 -6.09 -7.31 -24.12
N HIS A 168 -5.76 -7.89 -22.97
CA HIS A 168 -5.71 -9.33 -22.74
C HIS A 168 -6.94 -9.75 -21.92
N SER A 169 -7.91 -10.40 -22.55
CA SER A 169 -9.07 -10.98 -21.87
C SER A 169 -8.71 -12.34 -21.28
N LEU A 170 -8.83 -12.46 -19.96
CA LEU A 170 -8.39 -13.63 -19.19
C LEU A 170 -9.56 -14.27 -18.45
N VAL A 171 -9.56 -15.60 -18.40
CA VAL A 171 -10.50 -16.42 -17.64
C VAL A 171 -9.75 -17.30 -16.65
N ALA A 172 -10.47 -17.94 -15.73
CA ALA A 172 -9.89 -18.88 -14.76
C ALA A 172 -8.96 -19.91 -15.44
N GLY A 173 -7.73 -20.00 -14.94
CA GLY A 173 -6.65 -20.85 -15.46
C GLY A 173 -5.66 -20.11 -16.36
N ASP A 174 -6.01 -18.92 -16.86
CA ASP A 174 -5.10 -18.14 -17.69
C ASP A 174 -3.98 -17.50 -16.87
N TYR A 175 -2.80 -17.44 -17.48
CA TYR A 175 -1.61 -16.81 -16.95
C TYR A 175 -1.22 -15.60 -17.80
N LEU A 176 -0.78 -14.52 -17.15
CA LEU A 176 -0.21 -13.35 -17.81
C LEU A 176 0.96 -12.79 -17.00
N ALA A 177 2.02 -12.34 -17.67
CA ALA A 177 3.12 -11.61 -17.07
C ALA A 177 3.22 -10.20 -17.64
N ILE A 178 3.42 -9.22 -16.77
CA ILE A 178 3.59 -7.82 -17.13
C ILE A 178 5.09 -7.54 -17.31
N PRO A 179 5.51 -7.05 -18.50
CA PRO A 179 6.89 -6.61 -18.70
C PRO A 179 7.21 -5.34 -17.90
N LEU A 180 8.50 -5.13 -17.62
CA LEU A 180 8.96 -3.90 -16.96
C LEU A 180 8.63 -2.65 -17.78
N HIS A 181 8.41 -1.54 -17.07
CA HIS A 181 8.14 -0.21 -17.61
C HIS A 181 6.87 -0.12 -18.48
N LYS A 182 5.99 -1.12 -18.38
CA LYS A 182 4.71 -1.14 -19.08
C LYS A 182 3.59 -0.72 -18.14
N LYS A 183 2.79 0.23 -18.62
CA LYS A 183 1.57 0.62 -17.92
C LYS A 183 0.56 -0.48 -18.11
N HIS A 184 -0.11 -0.84 -17.02
CA HIS A 184 -1.18 -1.82 -17.10
C HIS A 184 -2.31 -1.49 -16.13
N THR A 185 -3.51 -1.90 -16.51
CA THR A 185 -4.74 -1.78 -15.71
C THR A 185 -5.46 -3.12 -15.70
N VAL A 186 -6.28 -3.37 -14.67
CA VAL A 186 -7.15 -4.54 -14.59
C VAL A 186 -8.61 -4.08 -14.50
N GLU A 187 -9.47 -4.66 -15.32
CA GLU A 187 -10.92 -4.43 -15.29
C GLU A 187 -11.64 -5.77 -15.20
N VAL A 188 -12.50 -5.94 -14.20
CA VAL A 188 -13.30 -7.15 -14.01
C VAL A 188 -14.44 -7.17 -15.04
N THR A 189 -14.58 -8.30 -15.72
CA THR A 189 -15.56 -8.46 -16.82
C THR A 189 -16.70 -9.44 -16.48
N SER A 190 -16.57 -10.18 -15.38
CA SER A 190 -17.62 -11.05 -14.84
C SER A 190 -18.55 -10.31 -13.87
N ALA A 191 -19.72 -10.89 -13.60
CA ALA A 191 -20.61 -10.41 -12.53
C ALA A 191 -20.06 -10.72 -11.12
N GLU A 192 -19.28 -11.79 -11.01
CA GLU A 192 -18.49 -12.13 -9.82
C GLU A 192 -17.17 -11.35 -9.86
N LEU A 193 -16.55 -11.14 -8.69
CA LEU A 193 -15.20 -10.58 -8.59
C LEU A 193 -14.18 -11.42 -9.38
N CYS A 194 -13.04 -10.81 -9.73
CA CYS A 194 -11.90 -11.54 -10.25
C CYS A 194 -10.95 -11.88 -9.09
N LYS A 195 -10.67 -13.17 -8.90
CA LYS A 195 -9.71 -13.67 -7.90
C LYS A 195 -8.47 -14.17 -8.63
N VAL A 196 -7.30 -13.72 -8.21
CA VAL A 196 -6.02 -14.04 -8.85
C VAL A 196 -4.98 -14.49 -7.83
N ILE A 197 -4.06 -15.35 -8.27
CA ILE A 197 -2.73 -15.42 -7.64
C ILE A 197 -1.90 -14.34 -8.33
N LEU A 198 -1.36 -13.42 -7.52
CA LEU A 198 -0.47 -12.37 -7.96
C LEU A 198 0.93 -12.65 -7.41
N GLN A 199 1.94 -12.55 -8.27
CA GLN A 199 3.34 -12.53 -7.85
C GLN A 199 4.05 -11.29 -8.35
N ARG A 200 4.80 -10.64 -7.45
CA ARG A 200 5.81 -9.64 -7.79
C ARG A 200 7.18 -10.27 -7.60
N VAL A 201 7.91 -10.43 -8.70
CA VAL A 201 9.22 -11.09 -8.74
C VAL A 201 10.28 -10.05 -9.07
N ALA A 202 11.30 -9.91 -8.23
CA ALA A 202 12.41 -8.99 -8.46
C ALA A 202 13.10 -9.29 -9.81
N ALA A 203 13.44 -8.22 -10.55
CA ALA A 203 14.12 -8.29 -11.84
C ALA A 203 15.64 -8.49 -11.75
#